data_AF-A0A933FCW8-F1
#
_entry.id   AF-A0A933FCW8-F1
#
_cell.length_a   1.000
_cell.length_b   1.000
_cell.length_c   1.000
_cell.angle_alpha   90.00
_cell.angle_beta   90.00
_cell.angle_gamma   90.00
#
_symmetry.space_group_name_H-M   'P 1'
#
loop_
_entity.id
_entity.type
_entity.pdbx_description
1 polymer ?
#
loop_
_entity_poly.entity_id
_entity_poly.type
_entity_poly.pdbx_seq_one_letter_code
_entity_poly.pdbx_strand_id
1 'polypeptide(L)'
;YHAVWLLSLYSYAETGGEMEFFQSPITQYYLKYFLKLIGPNGTIPEFGDSRWNSGWEALRFVPVFEKGAALLRDPELKWAAKTVFESSPRYSGVLGVGEAYSLSEAYRWCDESVEPRRPESLSQEVLDDVIGKKIVFRNGWTERSTYLLLNYRDEGDGGFLDREFLRRTISVEEEKMHHGHADENSIALLMKNGSVLLHDGDYRSDLPSGPYGAWRQDYYHNRLVTRLNKKDPGQTVLEFVRNSGAYRAVDTRKVDFLTLNEVDMSRTRLIDNVLGYQWDRIIVYIKDQDCFVVVDGIKILRSDYFTFANFWHGQHILAQGVDYFVLATDSIPGFHFSSDQALLVYFPEPHAKTIASEEISRSKQVEWAAYQTQSSHYKAGDTEVFVTVLYPQSRQAINPEAIRSRIKTISGSHPFRAVVLEIRHNDDVSTLGVKIDLEMDIARENIRPRYLYDLGKVRYGDFETDADFLYATGRKTSVQYSASNVLRVVYKGKTLMEALPNTHGLQLDGTSERVGYVKWRFWEDIHSLR
;
A
#
# COMPACT_ATOMS: atom_id res chain seq x y z
N TYR A 1 -14.56 4.40 12.35
CA TYR A 1 -15.57 5.50 12.24
C TYR A 1 -16.47 5.53 11.01
N HIS A 2 -16.01 5.15 9.80
CA HIS A 2 -16.80 5.33 8.57
C HIS A 2 -18.22 4.72 8.59
N ALA A 3 -18.38 3.53 9.17
CA ALA A 3 -19.68 2.86 9.29
C ALA A 3 -20.68 3.65 10.15
N VAL A 4 -20.19 4.32 11.21
CA VAL A 4 -21.02 5.18 12.08
C VAL A 4 -21.62 6.31 11.24
N TRP A 5 -20.76 6.99 10.49
CA TRP A 5 -21.12 8.16 9.70
C TRP A 5 -22.12 7.80 8.59
N LEU A 6 -21.84 6.76 7.80
CA LEU A 6 -22.73 6.33 6.72
C LEU A 6 -24.11 5.89 7.23
N LEU A 7 -24.16 5.05 8.27
CA LEU A 7 -25.44 4.60 8.83
C LEU A 7 -26.25 5.79 9.37
N SER A 8 -25.59 6.72 10.07
CA SER A 8 -26.25 7.92 10.61
C SER A 8 -26.81 8.81 9.51
N LEU A 9 -26.04 9.03 8.43
CA LEU A 9 -26.51 9.78 7.26
C LEU A 9 -27.68 9.10 6.56
N TYR A 10 -27.65 7.77 6.42
CA TYR A 10 -28.72 7.02 5.76
C TYR A 10 -30.02 7.10 6.58
N SER A 11 -29.94 6.90 7.90
CA SER A 11 -31.08 7.04 8.78
C SER A 11 -31.64 8.47 8.80
N TYR A 12 -30.77 9.48 8.78
CA TYR A 12 -31.19 10.88 8.69
C TYR A 12 -31.90 11.18 7.36
N ALA A 13 -31.31 10.77 6.23
CA ALA A 13 -31.90 10.98 4.91
C ALA A 13 -33.25 10.28 4.76
N GLU A 14 -33.38 9.03 5.22
CA GLU A 14 -34.67 8.33 5.20
C GLU A 14 -35.73 9.01 6.07
N THR A 15 -35.36 9.41 7.30
CA THR A 15 -36.30 10.04 8.24
C THR A 15 -36.72 11.44 7.77
N GLY A 16 -35.80 12.18 7.14
CA GLY A 16 -36.06 13.49 6.55
C GLY A 16 -36.80 13.46 5.22
N GLY A 17 -36.95 12.28 4.60
CA GLY A 17 -37.55 12.15 3.26
C GLY A 17 -36.61 12.55 2.10
N GLU A 18 -35.32 12.67 2.37
CA GLU A 18 -34.28 13.13 1.42
C GLU A 18 -33.80 11.98 0.52
N MET A 19 -34.72 11.40 -0.26
CA MET A 19 -34.43 10.20 -1.05
C MET A 19 -33.39 10.42 -2.15
N GLU A 20 -33.22 11.66 -2.61
CA GLU A 20 -32.19 12.04 -3.59
C GLU A 20 -30.77 11.80 -3.09
N PHE A 21 -30.54 11.87 -1.78
CA PHE A 21 -29.23 11.59 -1.18
C PHE A 21 -28.73 10.19 -1.55
N PHE A 22 -29.62 9.20 -1.58
CA PHE A 22 -29.23 7.82 -1.90
C PHE A 22 -28.88 7.61 -3.38
N GLN A 23 -29.36 8.48 -4.26
CA GLN A 23 -29.01 8.44 -5.69
C GLN A 23 -27.75 9.25 -5.99
N SER A 24 -27.25 10.04 -5.03
CA SER A 24 -26.10 10.92 -5.24
C SER A 24 -24.82 10.15 -5.57
N PRO A 25 -23.90 10.77 -6.34
CA PRO A 25 -22.59 10.20 -6.61
C PRO A 25 -21.79 9.88 -5.33
N ILE A 26 -21.99 10.64 -4.25
CA ILE A 26 -21.32 10.43 -2.97
C ILE A 26 -21.73 9.10 -2.35
N THR A 27 -23.03 8.81 -2.30
CA THR A 27 -23.54 7.55 -1.77
C THR A 27 -23.04 6.37 -2.58
N GLN A 28 -23.13 6.44 -3.90
CA GLN A 28 -22.63 5.38 -4.78
C GLN A 28 -21.12 5.15 -4.64
N TYR A 29 -20.36 6.25 -4.50
CA TYR A 29 -18.93 6.21 -4.27
C TYR A 29 -18.59 5.42 -3.01
N TYR A 30 -19.17 5.75 -1.85
CA TYR A 30 -18.84 5.07 -0.60
C TYR A 30 -19.28 3.61 -0.57
N LEU A 31 -20.43 3.27 -1.18
CA LEU A 31 -20.87 1.88 -1.33
C LEU A 31 -19.84 1.06 -2.12
N LYS A 32 -19.39 1.59 -3.26
CA LYS A 32 -18.39 0.91 -4.08
C LYS A 32 -17.01 0.89 -3.43
N TYR A 33 -16.61 1.98 -2.79
CA TYR A 33 -15.33 2.09 -2.10
C TYR A 33 -15.19 1.00 -1.03
N PHE A 34 -16.17 0.87 -0.12
CA PHE A 34 -16.10 -0.12 0.95
C PHE A 34 -16.29 -1.55 0.45
N LEU A 35 -17.15 -1.79 -0.55
CA LEU A 35 -17.25 -3.09 -1.23
C LEU A 35 -15.88 -3.56 -1.76
N LYS A 36 -15.16 -2.67 -2.45
CA LYS A 36 -13.86 -2.98 -3.05
C LYS A 36 -12.74 -3.13 -2.01
N LEU A 37 -12.97 -2.79 -0.75
CA LEU A 37 -12.02 -3.00 0.36
C LEU A 37 -12.24 -4.31 1.12
N ILE A 38 -13.36 -5.01 0.92
CA ILE A 38 -13.61 -6.27 1.66
C ILE A 38 -12.48 -7.27 1.39
N GLY A 39 -11.84 -7.70 2.48
CA GLY A 39 -10.74 -8.64 2.49
C GLY A 39 -11.20 -10.10 2.61
N PRO A 40 -10.26 -11.08 2.55
CA PRO A 40 -10.56 -12.51 2.67
C PRO A 40 -11.27 -12.91 3.97
N ASN A 41 -11.07 -12.15 5.05
CA ASN A 41 -11.77 -12.34 6.33
C ASN A 41 -13.26 -11.93 6.28
N GLY A 42 -13.76 -11.43 5.14
CA GLY A 42 -15.17 -11.09 4.94
C GLY A 42 -15.56 -9.71 5.48
N THR A 43 -14.58 -8.89 5.87
CA THR A 43 -14.81 -7.56 6.43
C THR A 43 -13.91 -6.52 5.78
N ILE A 44 -14.12 -5.26 6.11
CA ILE A 44 -13.28 -4.15 5.68
C ILE A 44 -12.06 -4.08 6.64
N PRO A 45 -10.82 -4.04 6.11
CA PRO A 45 -9.63 -3.92 6.93
C PRO A 45 -9.64 -2.66 7.79
N GLU A 46 -9.00 -2.75 8.95
CA GLU A 46 -8.79 -1.61 9.83
C GLU A 46 -7.77 -0.63 9.23
N PHE A 47 -8.10 0.66 9.29
CA PHE A 47 -7.20 1.79 9.02
C PHE A 47 -7.79 3.02 9.70
N GLY A 48 -6.92 3.91 10.21
CA GLY A 48 -7.34 5.00 11.09
C GLY A 48 -8.05 4.50 12.35
N ASP A 49 -9.00 5.28 12.87
CA ASP A 49 -9.79 4.93 14.04
C ASP A 49 -10.83 3.84 13.73
N SER A 50 -10.33 2.61 13.63
CA SER A 50 -11.10 1.39 13.45
C SER A 50 -10.50 0.25 14.27
N ARG A 51 -11.35 -0.68 14.67
CA ARG A 51 -10.97 -1.89 15.39
C ARG A 51 -11.26 -3.11 14.55
N TRP A 52 -10.32 -4.06 14.55
CA TRP A 52 -10.50 -5.34 13.85
C TRP A 52 -11.86 -5.96 14.11
N ASN A 53 -12.65 -6.11 13.05
CA ASN A 53 -13.94 -6.80 13.04
C ASN A 53 -14.86 -6.45 14.21
N SER A 54 -14.78 -5.23 14.78
CA SER A 54 -15.62 -4.92 15.93
C SER A 54 -17.09 -4.96 15.50
N GLY A 55 -17.95 -5.66 16.27
CA GLY A 55 -19.38 -5.78 15.96
C GLY A 55 -20.06 -4.42 15.75
N TRP A 56 -19.60 -3.42 16.49
CA TRP A 56 -19.99 -2.02 16.37
C TRP A 56 -19.63 -1.36 15.02
N GLU A 57 -18.56 -1.77 14.34
CA GLU A 57 -18.14 -1.20 13.05
C GLU A 57 -18.53 -2.09 11.86
N ALA A 58 -18.31 -3.40 11.96
CA ALA A 58 -18.62 -4.35 10.90
C ALA A 58 -20.13 -4.48 10.66
N LEU A 59 -20.94 -4.71 11.71
CA LEU A 59 -22.39 -4.90 11.52
C LEU A 59 -23.13 -3.64 11.08
N ARG A 60 -22.55 -2.45 11.27
CA ARG A 60 -23.11 -1.21 10.74
C ARG A 60 -22.98 -1.08 9.23
N PHE A 61 -22.05 -1.79 8.61
CA PHE A 61 -21.96 -1.84 7.15
C PHE A 61 -23.04 -2.72 6.53
N VAL A 62 -23.58 -3.71 7.25
CA VAL A 62 -24.65 -4.60 6.76
C VAL A 62 -25.88 -3.79 6.28
N PRO A 63 -26.53 -2.94 7.11
CA PRO A 63 -27.65 -2.14 6.64
C PRO A 63 -27.28 -1.18 5.50
N VAL A 64 -26.09 -0.58 5.54
CA VAL A 64 -25.62 0.32 4.48
C VAL A 64 -25.55 -0.41 3.14
N PHE A 65 -24.97 -1.61 3.12
CA PHE A 65 -24.90 -2.43 1.91
C PHE A 65 -26.27 -2.98 1.49
N GLU A 66 -27.13 -3.41 2.42
CA GLU A 66 -28.50 -3.84 2.11
C GLU A 66 -29.30 -2.71 1.43
N LYS A 67 -29.26 -1.50 1.99
CA LYS A 67 -29.91 -0.32 1.40
C LYS A 67 -29.37 -0.03 0.01
N GLY A 68 -28.05 -0.06 -0.16
CA GLY A 68 -27.39 0.14 -1.45
C GLY A 68 -27.79 -0.92 -2.48
N ALA A 69 -27.83 -2.19 -2.07
CA ALA A 69 -28.22 -3.31 -2.92
C ALA A 69 -29.68 -3.20 -3.38
N ALA A 70 -30.60 -2.88 -2.48
CA ALA A 70 -32.02 -2.71 -2.78
C ALA A 70 -32.26 -1.56 -3.76
N LEU A 71 -31.62 -0.41 -3.53
CA LEU A 71 -31.80 0.79 -4.36
C LEU A 71 -31.17 0.66 -5.75
N LEU A 72 -29.95 0.12 -5.82
CA LEU A 72 -29.19 0.03 -7.06
C LEU A 72 -29.40 -1.28 -7.80
N ARG A 73 -30.15 -2.22 -7.21
CA ARG A 73 -30.29 -3.61 -7.69
C ARG A 73 -28.94 -4.28 -7.92
N ASP A 74 -28.00 -4.03 -7.01
CA ASP A 74 -26.61 -4.41 -7.17
C ASP A 74 -26.28 -5.71 -6.42
N PRO A 75 -26.02 -6.81 -7.14
CA PRO A 75 -25.77 -8.10 -6.52
C PRO A 75 -24.40 -8.16 -5.81
N GLU A 76 -23.43 -7.31 -6.16
CA GLU A 76 -22.16 -7.23 -5.43
C GLU A 76 -22.34 -6.58 -4.06
N LEU A 77 -23.21 -5.57 -3.96
CA LEU A 77 -23.55 -4.97 -2.66
C LEU A 77 -24.34 -5.93 -1.78
N LYS A 78 -25.25 -6.73 -2.36
CA LYS A 78 -25.93 -7.80 -1.60
C LYS A 78 -24.94 -8.85 -1.12
N TRP A 79 -23.96 -9.23 -1.96
CA TRP A 79 -22.88 -10.10 -1.53
C TRP A 79 -22.08 -9.50 -0.38
N ALA A 80 -21.73 -8.21 -0.43
CA ALA A 80 -21.01 -7.54 0.65
C ALA A 80 -21.80 -7.55 1.97
N ALA A 81 -23.10 -7.23 1.93
CA ALA A 81 -23.97 -7.29 3.10
C ALA A 81 -23.95 -8.70 3.73
N LYS A 82 -24.17 -9.73 2.91
CA LYS A 82 -24.15 -11.13 3.33
C LYS A 82 -22.80 -11.55 3.90
N THR A 83 -21.71 -11.24 3.21
CA THR A 83 -20.35 -11.62 3.63
C THR A 83 -19.95 -10.96 4.95
N VAL A 84 -20.24 -9.67 5.13
CA VAL A 84 -20.00 -8.99 6.41
C VAL A 84 -20.88 -9.57 7.52
N PHE A 85 -22.16 -9.83 7.23
CA PHE A 85 -23.07 -10.45 8.19
C PHE A 85 -22.61 -11.86 8.60
N GLU A 86 -22.18 -12.71 7.68
CA GLU A 86 -21.73 -14.09 7.97
C GLU A 86 -20.38 -14.13 8.70
N SER A 87 -19.53 -13.12 8.48
CA SER A 87 -18.23 -13.02 9.15
C SER A 87 -18.35 -12.52 10.60
N SER A 88 -19.38 -11.74 10.95
CA SER A 88 -19.46 -11.08 12.26
C SER A 88 -19.82 -12.00 13.45
N PRO A 89 -20.79 -12.92 13.37
CA PRO A 89 -21.13 -13.88 14.44
C PRO A 89 -20.03 -14.89 14.75
N ARG A 90 -19.01 -15.02 13.89
CA ARG A 90 -17.86 -15.89 14.15
C ARG A 90 -17.03 -15.43 15.36
N TYR A 91 -17.30 -14.24 15.92
CA TYR A 91 -16.41 -13.57 16.87
C TYR A 91 -17.06 -13.03 18.15
N SER A 92 -18.38 -13.07 18.34
CA SER A 92 -19.01 -12.82 19.64
C SER A 92 -20.26 -13.68 19.86
N GLY A 93 -20.35 -14.34 21.03
CA GLY A 93 -21.49 -15.20 21.39
C GLY A 93 -22.75 -14.44 21.83
N VAL A 94 -22.66 -13.12 22.03
CA VAL A 94 -23.78 -12.26 22.47
C VAL A 94 -23.74 -10.96 21.68
N LEU A 95 -24.84 -10.64 21.00
CA LEU A 95 -25.04 -9.35 20.33
C LEU A 95 -25.46 -8.29 21.35
N GLY A 96 -24.82 -7.12 21.33
CA GLY A 96 -25.24 -5.96 22.10
C GLY A 96 -26.43 -5.24 21.46
N VAL A 97 -26.95 -4.24 22.17
CA VAL A 97 -28.10 -3.43 21.71
C VAL A 97 -27.76 -2.63 20.44
N GLY A 98 -26.52 -2.16 20.31
CA GLY A 98 -26.09 -1.41 19.12
C GLY A 98 -26.03 -2.29 17.86
N GLU A 99 -25.58 -3.54 18.01
CA GLU A 99 -25.61 -4.54 16.95
C GLU A 99 -27.05 -4.89 16.57
N ALA A 100 -27.93 -5.10 17.55
CA ALA A 100 -29.35 -5.39 17.32
C ALA A 100 -30.06 -4.25 16.56
N TYR A 101 -29.74 -2.98 16.86
CA TYR A 101 -30.25 -1.83 16.12
C TYR A 101 -29.81 -1.86 14.65
N SER A 102 -28.52 -2.11 14.40
CA SER A 102 -27.96 -2.18 13.04
C SER A 102 -28.61 -3.30 12.21
N LEU A 103 -28.84 -4.46 12.82
CA LEU A 103 -29.51 -5.58 12.18
C LEU A 103 -31.01 -5.32 11.95
N SER A 104 -31.66 -4.55 12.82
CA SER A 104 -33.06 -4.13 12.62
C SER A 104 -33.18 -3.21 11.40
N GLU A 105 -32.25 -2.27 11.22
CA GLU A 105 -32.18 -1.45 9.99
C GLU A 105 -31.86 -2.31 8.77
N ALA A 106 -30.99 -3.31 8.89
CA ALA A 106 -30.67 -4.20 7.77
C ALA A 106 -31.90 -4.97 7.31
N TYR A 107 -32.71 -5.49 8.24
CA TYR A 107 -33.97 -6.15 7.93
C TYR A 107 -34.99 -5.22 7.28
N ARG A 108 -35.05 -3.94 7.70
CA ARG A 108 -35.94 -2.94 7.09
C ARG A 108 -35.53 -2.57 5.67
N TRP A 109 -34.22 -2.56 5.38
CA TRP A 109 -33.67 -2.07 4.13
C TRP A 109 -33.31 -3.17 3.13
N CYS A 110 -33.35 -4.44 3.53
CA CYS A 110 -33.02 -5.54 2.64
C CYS A 110 -34.07 -5.71 1.53
N ASP A 111 -33.61 -6.19 0.37
CA ASP A 111 -34.46 -6.67 -0.70
C ASP A 111 -33.97 -8.06 -1.12
N GLU A 112 -34.73 -9.09 -0.72
CA GLU A 112 -34.40 -10.49 -0.97
C GLU A 112 -34.61 -10.91 -2.43
N SER A 113 -35.11 -10.04 -3.30
CA SER A 113 -35.13 -10.31 -4.75
C SER A 113 -33.78 -10.06 -5.44
N VAL A 114 -32.83 -9.41 -4.76
CA VAL A 114 -31.46 -9.23 -5.26
C VAL A 114 -30.63 -10.43 -4.81
N GLU A 115 -30.18 -11.25 -5.76
CA GLU A 115 -29.32 -12.40 -5.46
C GLU A 115 -27.85 -11.97 -5.26
N PRO A 116 -27.17 -12.39 -4.18
CA PRO A 116 -25.78 -12.00 -3.93
C PRO A 116 -24.83 -12.60 -4.98
N ARG A 117 -24.01 -11.73 -5.59
CA ARG A 117 -22.94 -12.13 -6.51
C ARG A 117 -21.59 -11.59 -6.05
N ARG A 118 -20.65 -12.49 -5.80
CA ARG A 118 -19.28 -12.13 -5.44
C ARG A 118 -18.61 -11.33 -6.57
N PRO A 119 -17.84 -10.27 -6.26
CA PRO A 119 -17.06 -9.56 -7.26
C PRO A 119 -16.00 -10.45 -7.93
N GLU A 120 -15.61 -10.05 -9.15
CA GLU A 120 -14.56 -10.73 -9.93
C GLU A 120 -13.28 -9.89 -10.07
N SER A 121 -13.34 -8.59 -9.78
CA SER A 121 -12.20 -7.67 -9.88
C SER A 121 -11.05 -8.10 -8.98
N LEU A 122 -9.82 -8.14 -9.49
CA LEU A 122 -8.61 -8.50 -8.73
C LEU A 122 -7.93 -7.25 -8.14
N SER A 123 -6.61 -7.15 -8.28
CA SER A 123 -5.84 -5.98 -7.89
C SER A 123 -6.38 -4.71 -8.57
N GLN A 124 -6.51 -3.61 -7.82
CA GLN A 124 -7.02 -2.35 -8.33
C GLN A 124 -6.60 -1.16 -7.46
N GLU A 125 -6.48 0.01 -8.09
CA GLU A 125 -6.75 1.27 -7.38
C GLU A 125 -8.24 1.30 -7.01
N VAL A 126 -8.52 1.59 -5.74
CA VAL A 126 -9.88 1.61 -5.24
C VAL A 126 -10.51 2.96 -5.59
N LEU A 127 -11.13 3.00 -6.76
CA LEU A 127 -11.89 4.09 -7.36
C LEU A 127 -11.09 5.34 -7.78
N ASP A 128 -10.23 5.89 -6.91
CA ASP A 128 -9.51 7.14 -7.19
C ASP A 128 -8.26 7.36 -6.31
N ASP A 129 -7.48 8.39 -6.67
CA ASP A 129 -6.32 8.91 -5.96
C ASP A 129 -6.53 10.28 -5.30
N VAL A 130 -7.77 10.70 -5.07
CA VAL A 130 -8.15 11.99 -4.50
C VAL A 130 -8.73 11.83 -3.09
N ILE A 131 -9.80 11.05 -2.93
CA ILE A 131 -10.56 10.85 -1.70
C ILE A 131 -10.16 9.56 -1.01
N GLY A 132 -10.26 8.43 -1.71
CA GLY A 132 -10.10 7.10 -1.13
C GLY A 132 -8.65 6.75 -0.86
N LYS A 133 -7.80 6.98 -1.89
CA LYS A 133 -6.35 6.77 -1.86
C LYS A 133 -5.97 5.40 -1.28
N LYS A 134 -6.49 4.33 -1.90
CA LYS A 134 -6.20 2.93 -1.56
C LYS A 134 -5.85 2.12 -2.80
N ILE A 135 -4.92 1.19 -2.66
CA ILE A 135 -4.66 0.16 -3.66
C ILE A 135 -4.79 -1.19 -2.98
N VAL A 136 -5.50 -2.11 -3.63
CA VAL A 136 -5.55 -3.50 -3.22
C VAL A 136 -4.80 -4.36 -4.22
N PHE A 137 -3.98 -5.26 -3.72
CA PHE A 137 -3.46 -6.41 -4.47
C PHE A 137 -4.19 -7.66 -4.02
N ARG A 138 -4.71 -8.46 -4.96
CA ARG A 138 -5.38 -9.72 -4.61
C ARG A 138 -5.38 -10.72 -5.76
N ASN A 139 -5.44 -12.01 -5.42
CA ASN A 139 -5.68 -13.09 -6.40
C ASN A 139 -7.10 -13.68 -6.35
N GLY A 140 -7.96 -13.16 -5.48
CA GLY A 140 -9.33 -13.63 -5.35
C GLY A 140 -10.11 -12.99 -4.20
N TRP A 141 -11.29 -13.55 -3.93
CA TRP A 141 -12.26 -13.08 -2.94
C TRP A 141 -12.69 -14.18 -1.94
N THR A 142 -12.03 -15.33 -1.97
CA THR A 142 -12.27 -16.42 -0.99
C THR A 142 -11.45 -16.19 0.28
N GLU A 143 -11.84 -16.85 1.38
CA GLU A 143 -11.10 -16.84 2.65
C GLU A 143 -9.63 -17.29 2.52
N ARG A 144 -9.30 -18.03 1.45
CA ARG A 144 -7.93 -18.49 1.18
C ARG A 144 -7.12 -17.56 0.29
N SER A 145 -7.72 -16.50 -0.23
CA SER A 145 -7.07 -15.62 -1.21
C SER A 145 -5.96 -14.82 -0.57
N THR A 146 -4.99 -14.42 -1.38
CA THR A 146 -3.98 -13.44 -1.01
C THR A 146 -4.56 -12.05 -1.18
N TYR A 147 -4.33 -11.19 -0.19
CA TYR A 147 -4.84 -9.82 -0.15
C TYR A 147 -3.82 -8.91 0.52
N LEU A 148 -3.50 -7.78 -0.11
CA LEU A 148 -2.72 -6.70 0.49
C LEU A 148 -3.46 -5.37 0.30
N LEU A 149 -3.62 -4.60 1.37
CA LEU A 149 -4.14 -3.23 1.33
C LEU A 149 -3.02 -2.22 1.56
N LEU A 150 -2.75 -1.39 0.55
CA LEU A 150 -1.92 -0.19 0.67
C LEU A 150 -2.82 1.02 0.95
N ASN A 151 -2.58 1.67 2.08
CA ASN A 151 -3.18 2.95 2.43
C ASN A 151 -2.22 4.10 2.16
N TYR A 152 -2.52 4.97 1.20
CA TYR A 152 -1.74 6.19 0.93
C TYR A 152 -2.55 7.46 1.16
N ARG A 153 -3.57 7.41 2.01
CA ARG A 153 -4.48 8.54 2.25
C ARG A 153 -3.90 9.50 3.29
N ASP A 154 -3.47 10.67 2.83
CA ASP A 154 -3.25 11.85 3.68
C ASP A 154 -4.56 12.47 4.21
N GLU A 155 -4.45 13.62 4.85
CA GLU A 155 -5.60 14.42 5.21
C GLU A 155 -6.31 14.99 3.95
N GLY A 156 -5.54 15.44 2.96
CA GLY A 156 -6.05 16.08 1.73
C GLY A 156 -6.62 17.48 1.96
N ASP A 157 -7.09 18.13 0.90
CA ASP A 157 -7.47 19.56 0.95
C ASP A 157 -8.99 19.82 1.01
N GLY A 158 -9.81 18.78 0.87
CA GLY A 158 -11.27 18.89 0.83
C GLY A 158 -11.92 19.16 2.19
N GLY A 159 -13.12 19.75 2.20
CA GLY A 159 -13.93 19.89 3.42
C GLY A 159 -13.37 20.88 4.45
N PHE A 160 -12.75 21.98 4.01
CA PHE A 160 -12.08 22.95 4.88
C PHE A 160 -12.93 23.41 6.06
N LEU A 161 -14.16 23.88 5.82
CA LEU A 161 -15.02 24.41 6.90
C LEU A 161 -15.39 23.34 7.92
N ASP A 162 -15.72 22.13 7.47
CA ASP A 162 -16.09 21.03 8.37
C ASP A 162 -14.88 20.58 9.21
N ARG A 163 -13.70 20.51 8.60
CA ARG A 163 -12.46 20.16 9.30
C ARG A 163 -12.01 21.24 10.26
N GLU A 164 -12.13 22.51 9.89
CA GLU A 164 -11.87 23.63 10.78
C GLU A 164 -12.82 23.64 11.97
N PHE A 165 -14.10 23.30 11.75
CA PHE A 165 -15.05 23.10 12.84
C PHE A 165 -14.61 21.98 13.77
N LEU A 166 -14.19 20.82 13.24
CA LEU A 166 -13.66 19.72 14.05
C LEU A 166 -12.42 20.14 14.84
N ARG A 167 -11.41 20.76 14.20
CA ARG A 167 -10.19 21.26 14.88
C ARG A 167 -10.49 22.18 16.08
N ARG A 168 -11.61 22.90 16.04
CA ARG A 168 -12.03 23.84 17.08
C ARG A 168 -12.97 23.26 18.12
N THR A 169 -13.50 22.05 17.90
CA THR A 169 -14.54 21.44 18.74
C THR A 169 -14.16 20.11 19.35
N ILE A 170 -13.15 19.42 18.82
CA ILE A 170 -12.62 18.17 19.38
C ILE A 170 -11.12 18.33 19.70
N SER A 171 -10.72 17.85 20.87
CA SER A 171 -9.32 17.85 21.32
C SER A 171 -8.57 16.67 20.71
N VAL A 172 -8.24 16.78 19.42
CA VAL A 172 -7.55 15.70 18.70
C VAL A 172 -6.32 16.27 17.99
N GLU A 173 -5.15 16.11 18.63
CA GLU A 173 -3.86 16.56 18.10
C GLU A 173 -3.14 15.44 17.34
N GLU A 174 -3.51 14.18 17.61
CA GLU A 174 -2.79 12.98 17.15
C GLU A 174 -3.47 12.26 15.97
N GLU A 175 -4.56 12.80 15.42
CA GLU A 175 -5.29 12.23 14.29
C GLU A 175 -5.52 13.26 13.17
N LYS A 176 -5.74 12.76 11.96
CA LYS A 176 -6.26 13.55 10.84
C LYS A 176 -7.69 13.97 11.13
N MET A 177 -8.17 15.10 10.61
CA MET A 177 -9.56 15.58 10.79
C MET A 177 -10.62 14.77 10.02
N HIS A 178 -10.33 13.50 9.76
CA HIS A 178 -11.23 12.49 9.26
C HIS A 178 -11.14 11.18 10.06
N HIS A 179 -10.61 11.25 11.29
CA HIS A 179 -10.30 10.13 12.20
C HIS A 179 -9.28 9.13 11.63
N GLY A 180 -8.33 9.63 10.83
CA GLY A 180 -7.22 8.84 10.30
C GLY A 180 -5.97 8.93 11.17
N HIS A 181 -5.09 7.94 11.07
CA HIS A 181 -3.80 7.91 11.77
C HIS A 181 -2.69 8.50 10.89
N ALA A 182 -1.46 8.61 11.39
CA ALA A 182 -0.28 8.88 10.58
C ALA A 182 0.16 7.62 9.79
N ASP A 183 -0.74 7.08 8.98
CA ASP A 183 -0.66 5.78 8.31
C ASP A 183 -0.48 5.87 6.78
N GLU A 184 -0.05 7.03 6.27
CA GLU A 184 0.19 7.21 4.84
C GLU A 184 1.30 6.29 4.32
N ASN A 185 1.06 5.73 3.13
CA ASN A 185 1.88 4.72 2.48
C ASN A 185 2.07 3.44 3.31
N SER A 186 1.23 3.17 4.32
CA SER A 186 1.31 1.93 5.11
C SER A 186 0.67 0.74 4.40
N ILE A 187 1.19 -0.46 4.69
CA ILE A 187 0.47 -1.71 4.40
C ILE A 187 -0.42 -2.02 5.61
N ALA A 188 -1.71 -1.72 5.48
CA ALA A 188 -2.69 -1.85 6.56
C ALA A 188 -3.08 -3.30 6.82
N LEU A 189 -3.08 -4.14 5.78
CA LEU A 189 -3.39 -5.57 5.90
C LEU A 189 -2.65 -6.38 4.84
N LEU A 190 -2.09 -7.52 5.24
CA LEU A 190 -1.65 -8.60 4.36
C LEU A 190 -2.21 -9.92 4.88
N MET A 191 -2.93 -10.66 4.04
CA MET A 191 -3.50 -11.97 4.36
C MET A 191 -3.20 -12.99 3.26
N LYS A 192 -3.12 -14.26 3.66
CA LYS A 192 -3.08 -15.42 2.75
C LYS A 192 -3.58 -16.67 3.47
N ASN A 193 -4.36 -17.51 2.80
CA ASN A 193 -4.85 -18.78 3.36
C ASN A 193 -5.53 -18.63 4.74
N GLY A 194 -6.24 -17.53 4.99
CA GLY A 194 -6.89 -17.24 6.27
C GLY A 194 -5.95 -16.76 7.40
N SER A 195 -4.64 -16.73 7.18
CA SER A 195 -3.67 -16.15 8.12
C SER A 195 -3.57 -14.64 7.94
N VAL A 196 -3.39 -13.91 9.05
CA VAL A 196 -3.03 -12.49 9.07
C VAL A 196 -1.51 -12.39 9.18
N LEU A 197 -0.90 -11.75 8.19
CA LEU A 197 0.56 -11.67 8.03
C LEU A 197 1.11 -10.29 8.38
N LEU A 198 0.35 -9.24 8.09
CA LEU A 198 0.54 -7.87 8.59
C LEU A 198 -0.85 -7.31 8.89
N HIS A 199 -0.97 -6.50 9.92
CA HIS A 199 -2.18 -5.72 10.23
C HIS A 199 -1.79 -4.32 10.73
N ASP A 200 -2.79 -3.45 10.91
CA ASP A 200 -2.60 -2.07 11.36
C ASP A 200 -2.50 -1.97 12.90
N GLY A 201 -2.23 -0.77 13.41
CA GLY A 201 -1.98 -0.49 14.83
C GLY A 201 -3.21 -0.59 15.76
N ASP A 202 -4.41 -0.78 15.20
CA ASP A 202 -5.72 -0.66 15.87
C ASP A 202 -6.06 0.79 16.28
N TYR A 203 -7.30 1.05 16.71
CA TYR A 203 -7.85 2.39 16.94
C TYR A 203 -7.02 3.25 17.93
N ARG A 204 -7.03 2.94 19.22
CA ARG A 204 -6.26 3.66 20.26
C ARG A 204 -6.20 2.86 21.56
N SER A 205 -5.14 3.10 22.34
CA SER A 205 -4.90 2.39 23.60
C SER A 205 -5.67 2.97 24.79
N ASP A 206 -5.87 4.29 24.82
CA ASP A 206 -6.54 4.99 25.92
C ASP A 206 -7.16 6.32 25.46
N LEU A 207 -7.95 6.95 26.33
CA LEU A 207 -8.54 8.27 26.14
C LEU A 207 -7.61 9.38 26.69
N PRO A 208 -7.42 10.51 25.97
CA PRO A 208 -7.97 10.81 24.65
C PRO A 208 -7.25 10.07 23.49
N SER A 209 -5.95 9.80 23.62
CA SER A 209 -5.12 9.18 22.56
C SER A 209 -4.06 8.19 23.07
N GLY A 210 -3.99 7.96 24.39
CA GLY A 210 -2.91 7.17 25.02
C GLY A 210 -1.55 7.89 25.04
N PRO A 211 -0.51 7.25 25.60
CA PRO A 211 0.81 7.87 25.74
C PRO A 211 1.39 8.28 24.38
N TYR A 212 1.66 9.57 24.20
CA TYR A 212 2.26 10.13 22.98
C TYR A 212 1.50 9.79 21.69
N GLY A 213 0.17 9.78 21.73
CA GLY A 213 -0.66 9.48 20.55
C GLY A 213 -0.62 8.03 20.10
N ALA A 214 -0.40 7.10 21.04
CA ALA A 214 -0.23 5.67 20.80
C ALA A 214 -1.19 5.09 19.74
N TRP A 215 -0.63 4.24 18.88
CA TRP A 215 -1.24 3.57 17.72
C TRP A 215 -1.62 4.46 16.55
N ARG A 216 -1.80 5.78 16.77
CA ARG A 216 -2.00 6.75 15.70
C ARG A 216 -0.72 7.26 15.05
N GLN A 217 0.43 7.02 15.69
CA GLN A 217 1.73 7.50 15.21
C GLN A 217 2.32 6.63 14.10
N ASP A 218 3.09 7.28 13.23
CA ASP A 218 3.72 6.69 12.04
C ASP A 218 4.48 5.37 12.30
N TYR A 219 5.18 5.28 13.44
CA TYR A 219 5.97 4.10 13.82
C TYR A 219 5.16 2.92 14.35
N TYR A 220 3.84 3.04 14.50
CA TYR A 220 2.96 1.89 14.77
C TYR A 220 2.45 1.21 13.49
N HIS A 221 2.72 1.76 12.30
CA HIS A 221 2.20 1.24 11.03
C HIS A 221 3.31 0.59 10.19
N ASN A 222 2.93 -0.29 9.24
CA ASN A 222 3.90 -0.96 8.36
C ASN A 222 4.39 -0.02 7.25
N ARG A 223 5.24 0.95 7.60
CA ARG A 223 5.67 2.06 6.75
C ARG A 223 7.11 2.51 7.02
N LEU A 224 7.63 3.36 6.14
CA LEU A 224 8.82 4.16 6.40
C LEU A 224 8.49 5.31 7.37
N VAL A 225 9.39 5.55 8.30
CA VAL A 225 9.38 6.62 9.29
C VAL A 225 10.65 7.44 9.14
N THR A 226 10.49 8.77 9.13
CA THR A 226 11.58 9.73 8.97
C THR A 226 11.66 10.65 10.18
N ARG A 227 12.88 10.87 10.68
CA ARG A 227 13.20 11.92 11.65
C ARG A 227 14.48 12.63 11.23
N LEU A 228 14.61 13.89 11.68
CA LEU A 228 15.89 14.59 11.61
C LEU A 228 16.80 14.12 12.75
N ASN A 229 18.09 14.43 12.60
CA ASN A 229 19.17 14.13 13.53
C ASN A 229 19.63 12.69 13.53
N LYS A 230 20.79 12.51 14.18
CA LYS A 230 21.47 11.23 14.36
C LYS A 230 20.92 10.52 15.58
N LYS A 231 20.58 9.24 15.43
CA LYS A 231 20.30 8.37 16.56
C LYS A 231 21.58 8.12 17.37
N ASP A 232 21.51 8.26 18.69
CA ASP A 232 22.63 7.91 19.55
C ASP A 232 22.91 6.40 19.54
N PRO A 233 24.18 5.95 19.70
CA PRO A 233 24.52 4.52 19.66
C PRO A 233 23.79 3.67 20.71
N GLY A 234 23.55 4.21 21.91
CA GLY A 234 22.87 3.51 23.01
C GLY A 234 21.34 3.64 23.01
N GLN A 235 20.79 4.48 22.14
CA GLN A 235 19.36 4.74 22.04
C GLN A 235 18.69 3.72 21.14
N THR A 236 17.53 3.18 21.52
CA THR A 236 16.78 2.28 20.63
C THR A 236 16.13 3.07 19.48
N VAL A 237 15.74 2.38 18.41
CA VAL A 237 15.09 3.04 17.27
C VAL A 237 13.70 3.53 17.67
N LEU A 238 12.90 2.73 18.41
CA LEU A 238 11.58 3.16 18.86
C LEU A 238 11.66 4.34 19.85
N GLU A 239 12.69 4.40 20.70
CA GLU A 239 12.93 5.55 21.56
C GLU A 239 13.23 6.81 20.73
N PHE A 240 14.07 6.69 19.70
CA PHE A 240 14.47 7.81 18.86
C PHE A 240 13.34 8.35 17.97
N VAL A 241 12.52 7.48 17.37
CA VAL A 241 11.44 7.93 16.48
C VAL A 241 10.22 8.45 17.23
N ARG A 242 10.08 8.15 18.52
CA ARG A 242 8.99 8.65 19.35
C ARG A 242 9.01 10.19 19.39
N ASN A 243 7.85 10.79 19.21
CA ASN A 243 7.67 12.25 19.26
C ASN A 243 6.53 12.58 20.24
N SER A 244 5.98 13.79 20.16
CA SER A 244 4.89 14.24 21.02
C SER A 244 3.56 13.50 20.81
N GLY A 245 3.40 12.79 19.70
CA GLY A 245 2.11 12.25 19.26
C GLY A 245 1.36 13.14 18.27
N ALA A 246 1.77 14.40 18.07
CA ALA A 246 1.05 15.28 17.17
C ALA A 246 1.11 14.77 15.71
N TYR A 247 -0.04 14.72 15.04
CA TYR A 247 -0.10 14.39 13.63
C TYR A 247 0.68 15.44 12.83
N ARG A 248 1.51 14.98 11.90
CA ARG A 248 2.28 15.83 10.99
C ARG A 248 1.72 15.68 9.60
N ALA A 249 1.13 16.77 9.12
CA ALA A 249 0.54 16.80 7.79
C ALA A 249 1.59 16.54 6.71
N VAL A 250 1.22 15.67 5.77
CA VAL A 250 1.99 15.29 4.59
C VAL A 250 1.07 15.30 3.38
N ASP A 251 1.65 15.42 2.20
CA ASP A 251 0.92 15.28 0.95
C ASP A 251 1.20 13.90 0.34
N THR A 252 0.17 13.29 -0.24
CA THR A 252 0.26 11.99 -0.89
C THR A 252 -0.37 12.00 -2.27
N ARG A 253 0.17 11.18 -3.17
CA ARG A 253 -0.40 10.98 -4.50
C ARG A 253 -0.06 9.60 -5.03
N LYS A 254 -0.93 9.07 -5.88
CA LYS A 254 -0.55 7.97 -6.78
C LYS A 254 0.41 8.53 -7.83
N VAL A 255 1.50 7.82 -8.05
CA VAL A 255 2.40 8.05 -9.19
C VAL A 255 2.06 7.08 -10.30
N ASP A 256 1.88 5.80 -9.96
CA ASP A 256 1.56 4.75 -10.91
C ASP A 256 0.78 3.59 -10.26
N PHE A 257 -0.06 2.91 -11.03
CA PHE A 257 -0.61 1.60 -10.75
C PHE A 257 -0.84 0.86 -12.08
N LEU A 258 -0.37 -0.38 -12.17
CA LEU A 258 -0.56 -1.24 -13.33
C LEU A 258 -0.82 -2.69 -12.90
N THR A 259 -1.79 -3.32 -13.58
CA THR A 259 -1.96 -4.77 -13.56
C THR A 259 -1.36 -5.36 -14.82
N LEU A 260 -0.29 -6.14 -14.69
CA LEU A 260 0.48 -6.71 -15.80
C LEU A 260 0.35 -8.24 -15.79
N ASN A 261 0.86 -8.93 -16.81
CA ASN A 261 0.64 -10.38 -16.92
C ASN A 261 1.29 -11.18 -15.78
N GLU A 262 2.56 -10.93 -15.48
CA GLU A 262 3.32 -11.68 -14.45
C GLU A 262 3.32 -11.00 -13.08
N VAL A 263 3.06 -9.69 -13.05
CA VAL A 263 3.11 -8.87 -11.84
C VAL A 263 2.00 -7.83 -11.80
N ASP A 264 1.62 -7.37 -10.62
CA ASP A 264 0.94 -6.08 -10.47
C ASP A 264 1.89 -5.12 -9.75
N MET A 265 1.84 -3.83 -10.07
CA MET A 265 2.69 -2.83 -9.42
C MET A 265 1.91 -1.59 -9.01
N SER A 266 2.32 -0.98 -7.91
CA SER A 266 1.95 0.38 -7.54
C SER A 266 3.18 1.21 -7.24
N ARG A 267 3.09 2.51 -7.49
CA ARG A 267 3.97 3.52 -6.92
C ARG A 267 3.12 4.65 -6.34
N THR A 268 3.24 4.85 -5.04
CA THR A 268 2.64 6.00 -4.35
C THR A 268 3.74 6.88 -3.80
N ARG A 269 3.47 8.18 -3.67
CA ARG A 269 4.43 9.18 -3.22
C ARG A 269 3.87 9.92 -2.02
N LEU A 270 4.70 10.02 -0.99
CA LEU A 270 4.53 10.92 0.14
C LEU A 270 5.52 12.08 0.01
N ILE A 271 5.09 13.29 0.33
CA ILE A 271 5.92 14.49 0.38
C ILE A 271 5.75 15.12 1.76
N ASP A 272 6.86 15.27 2.47
CA ASP A 272 6.91 16.02 3.71
C ASP A 272 7.76 17.28 3.48
N ASN A 273 7.06 18.38 3.23
CA ASN A 273 7.68 19.67 2.98
C ASN A 273 8.38 20.24 4.22
N VAL A 274 7.95 19.83 5.42
CA VAL A 274 8.48 20.34 6.70
C VAL A 274 9.82 19.70 7.00
N LEU A 275 9.90 18.37 6.93
CA LEU A 275 11.15 17.62 7.11
C LEU A 275 12.06 17.74 5.88
N GLY A 276 11.49 17.92 4.69
CA GLY A 276 12.23 18.14 3.45
C GLY A 276 12.63 16.84 2.75
N TYR A 277 11.71 15.90 2.60
CA TYR A 277 11.91 14.67 1.83
C TYR A 277 10.67 14.28 1.01
N GLN A 278 10.91 13.51 -0.04
CA GLN A 278 9.91 12.79 -0.79
C GLN A 278 10.18 11.28 -0.65
N TRP A 279 9.12 10.49 -0.53
CA TRP A 279 9.21 9.05 -0.40
C TRP A 279 8.23 8.37 -1.36
N ASP A 280 8.80 7.65 -2.33
CA ASP A 280 8.06 6.77 -3.22
C ASP A 280 8.07 5.36 -2.64
N ARG A 281 6.88 4.80 -2.38
CA ARG A 281 6.71 3.38 -2.05
C ARG A 281 6.24 2.65 -3.29
N ILE A 282 7.07 1.71 -3.74
CA ILE A 282 6.78 0.82 -4.86
C ILE A 282 6.45 -0.55 -4.28
N ILE A 283 5.29 -1.11 -4.62
CA ILE A 283 4.92 -2.48 -4.27
C ILE A 283 4.75 -3.26 -5.57
N VAL A 284 5.39 -4.42 -5.65
CA VAL A 284 5.30 -5.35 -6.78
C VAL A 284 4.76 -6.66 -6.26
N TYR A 285 3.56 -7.04 -6.70
CA TYR A 285 2.97 -8.34 -6.44
C TYR A 285 3.37 -9.32 -7.55
N ILE A 286 4.15 -10.34 -7.21
CA ILE A 286 4.63 -11.36 -8.14
C ILE A 286 3.65 -12.53 -8.12
N LYS A 287 2.90 -12.72 -9.21
CA LYS A 287 1.69 -13.56 -9.21
C LYS A 287 2.00 -15.06 -9.10
N ASP A 288 3.05 -15.52 -9.75
CA ASP A 288 3.40 -16.95 -9.79
C ASP A 288 3.93 -17.47 -8.45
N GLN A 289 4.64 -16.62 -7.72
CA GLN A 289 5.20 -16.89 -6.39
C GLN A 289 4.28 -16.44 -5.25
N ASP A 290 3.27 -15.63 -5.58
CA ASP A 290 2.30 -15.08 -4.64
C ASP A 290 2.99 -14.37 -3.45
N CYS A 291 3.94 -13.50 -3.78
CA CYS A 291 4.78 -12.74 -2.86
C CYS A 291 4.93 -11.28 -3.31
N PHE A 292 5.50 -10.43 -2.45
CA PHE A 292 5.63 -9.00 -2.71
C PHE A 292 7.06 -8.50 -2.56
N VAL A 293 7.45 -7.55 -3.41
CA VAL A 293 8.66 -6.75 -3.23
C VAL A 293 8.23 -5.31 -2.97
N VAL A 294 8.73 -4.73 -1.87
CA VAL A 294 8.53 -3.34 -1.50
C VAL A 294 9.85 -2.60 -1.65
N VAL A 295 9.85 -1.55 -2.48
CA VAL A 295 11.00 -0.64 -2.64
C VAL A 295 10.57 0.73 -2.14
N ASP A 296 11.20 1.20 -1.07
CA ASP A 296 11.03 2.53 -0.53
C ASP A 296 12.17 3.42 -1.04
N GLY A 297 11.89 4.27 -2.03
CA GLY A 297 12.83 5.20 -2.64
C GLY A 297 12.64 6.60 -2.09
N ILE A 298 13.69 7.17 -1.51
CA ILE A 298 13.64 8.46 -0.81
C ILE A 298 14.47 9.47 -1.61
N LYS A 299 13.91 10.66 -1.86
CA LYS A 299 14.61 11.81 -2.44
C LYS A 299 14.67 12.94 -1.43
N ILE A 300 15.87 13.42 -1.15
CA ILE A 300 16.11 14.48 -0.17
C ILE A 300 15.85 15.83 -0.83
N LEU A 301 14.99 16.64 -0.23
CA LEU A 301 14.63 17.97 -0.74
C LEU A 301 15.42 19.09 -0.06
N ARG A 302 15.87 18.86 1.18
CA ARG A 302 16.70 19.79 1.95
C ARG A 302 17.87 19.05 2.60
N SER A 303 19.09 19.58 2.45
CA SER A 303 20.27 19.02 3.09
C SER A 303 20.13 19.05 4.60
N ASP A 304 20.28 17.91 5.26
CA ASP A 304 20.23 17.77 6.71
C ASP A 304 20.75 16.38 7.13
N TYR A 305 20.80 16.13 8.43
CA TYR A 305 20.94 14.80 8.97
C TYR A 305 19.56 14.12 9.07
N PHE A 306 19.41 12.98 8.40
CA PHE A 306 18.19 12.18 8.43
C PHE A 306 18.44 10.81 9.04
N THR A 307 17.42 10.33 9.75
CA THR A 307 17.29 8.95 10.15
C THR A 307 15.99 8.38 9.58
N PHE A 308 16.13 7.33 8.79
CA PHE A 308 15.05 6.58 8.16
C PHE A 308 14.94 5.20 8.82
N ALA A 309 13.72 4.73 9.06
CA ALA A 309 13.45 3.37 9.51
C ALA A 309 12.19 2.83 8.85
N ASN A 310 12.24 1.65 8.25
CA ASN A 310 11.03 0.95 7.81
C ASN A 310 10.61 -0.06 8.88
N PHE A 311 9.33 -0.06 9.25
CA PHE A 311 8.81 -0.96 10.28
C PHE A 311 7.88 -2.01 9.70
N TRP A 312 7.99 -3.22 10.24
CA TRP A 312 7.18 -4.40 9.93
C TRP A 312 6.78 -5.07 11.23
N HIS A 313 5.49 -5.33 11.40
CA HIS A 313 4.98 -5.73 12.70
C HIS A 313 4.29 -7.08 12.68
N GLY A 314 4.40 -7.80 13.79
CA GLY A 314 3.69 -9.05 14.03
C GLY A 314 3.75 -9.48 15.49
N GLN A 315 2.84 -10.35 15.89
CA GLN A 315 2.73 -10.83 17.27
C GLN A 315 3.97 -11.64 17.72
N HIS A 316 4.56 -12.39 16.81
CA HIS A 316 5.66 -13.31 17.09
C HIS A 316 6.77 -13.20 16.05
N ILE A 317 8.02 -13.32 16.52
CA ILE A 317 9.18 -13.65 15.67
C ILE A 317 9.44 -15.14 15.80
N LEU A 318 9.14 -15.92 14.75
CA LEU A 318 9.33 -17.37 14.72
C LEU A 318 10.77 -17.77 14.36
N ALA A 319 11.44 -16.93 13.58
CA ALA A 319 12.84 -17.08 13.21
C ALA A 319 13.43 -15.71 12.86
N GLN A 320 14.73 -15.56 13.05
CA GLN A 320 15.47 -14.34 12.73
C GLN A 320 16.85 -14.71 12.21
N GLY A 321 17.32 -13.93 11.23
CA GLY A 321 18.70 -13.96 10.75
C GLY A 321 19.30 -12.57 10.71
N VAL A 322 20.45 -12.44 10.03
CA VAL A 322 21.17 -11.16 9.91
C VAL A 322 20.39 -10.10 9.12
N ASP A 323 19.56 -10.55 8.17
CA ASP A 323 18.86 -9.71 7.19
C ASP A 323 17.39 -10.12 7.01
N TYR A 324 16.83 -10.90 7.94
CA TYR A 324 15.44 -11.33 7.85
C TYR A 324 14.77 -11.60 9.20
N PHE A 325 13.44 -11.56 9.18
CA PHE A 325 12.56 -12.03 10.25
C PHE A 325 11.44 -12.89 9.67
N VAL A 326 10.98 -13.90 10.41
CA VAL A 326 9.75 -14.63 10.11
C VAL A 326 8.71 -14.23 11.14
N LEU A 327 7.79 -13.36 10.74
CA LEU A 327 6.73 -12.82 11.58
C LEU A 327 5.47 -13.68 11.50
N ALA A 328 4.70 -13.74 12.59
CA ALA A 328 3.37 -14.33 12.61
C ALA A 328 2.43 -13.58 13.57
N THR A 329 1.14 -13.58 13.23
CA THR A 329 0.07 -13.08 14.09
C THR A 329 -0.99 -14.18 14.20
N ASP A 330 -1.05 -14.83 15.35
CA ASP A 330 -1.96 -15.93 15.64
C ASP A 330 -3.28 -15.42 16.22
N SER A 331 -3.24 -14.26 16.86
CA SER A 331 -4.41 -13.60 17.43
C SER A 331 -4.21 -12.10 17.62
N ILE A 332 -5.33 -11.43 17.78
CA ILE A 332 -5.46 -10.16 18.51
C ILE A 332 -6.57 -10.33 19.54
N PRO A 333 -6.72 -9.46 20.54
CA PRO A 333 -7.73 -9.63 21.58
C PRO A 333 -9.15 -9.79 21.01
N GLY A 334 -9.76 -10.96 21.26
CA GLY A 334 -11.09 -11.33 20.80
C GLY A 334 -11.13 -12.10 19.46
N PHE A 335 -10.01 -12.27 18.77
CA PHE A 335 -9.95 -12.91 17.46
C PHE A 335 -8.77 -13.88 17.34
N HIS A 336 -9.03 -15.04 16.75
CA HIS A 336 -8.00 -16.03 16.41
C HIS A 336 -7.93 -16.18 14.89
N PHE A 337 -6.72 -16.32 14.38
CA PHE A 337 -6.45 -16.46 12.95
C PHE A 337 -5.91 -17.85 12.63
N SER A 338 -5.91 -18.21 11.34
CA SER A 338 -5.21 -19.43 10.93
C SER A 338 -3.72 -19.29 11.19
N SER A 339 -3.14 -20.31 11.80
CA SER A 339 -1.70 -20.46 12.01
C SER A 339 -1.01 -21.22 10.87
N ASP A 340 -1.59 -21.31 9.68
CA ASP A 340 -1.00 -22.06 8.56
C ASP A 340 0.16 -21.33 7.89
N GLN A 341 0.14 -19.99 7.87
CA GLN A 341 1.16 -19.16 7.23
C GLN A 341 1.91 -18.28 8.23
N ALA A 342 3.14 -17.92 7.85
CA ALA A 342 3.95 -16.88 8.46
C ALA A 342 4.56 -16.01 7.34
N LEU A 343 5.04 -14.83 7.70
CA LEU A 343 5.61 -13.88 6.76
C LEU A 343 7.12 -13.82 6.92
N LEU A 344 7.86 -14.20 5.86
CA LEU A 344 9.26 -13.80 5.76
C LEU A 344 9.32 -12.32 5.37
N VAL A 345 9.91 -11.51 6.24
CA VAL A 345 10.35 -10.14 5.97
C VAL A 345 11.86 -10.19 5.74
N TYR A 346 12.28 -10.07 4.49
CA TYR A 346 13.69 -10.20 4.08
C TYR A 346 14.21 -8.89 3.49
N PHE A 347 15.38 -8.45 3.93
CA PHE A 347 16.07 -7.24 3.49
C PHE A 347 17.27 -7.62 2.59
N PRO A 348 17.08 -7.75 1.26
CA PRO A 348 18.16 -8.15 0.36
C PRO A 348 19.27 -7.11 0.20
N GLU A 349 19.08 -5.89 0.70
CA GLU A 349 20.06 -4.81 0.64
C GLU A 349 20.44 -4.30 2.05
N PRO A 350 21.30 -5.04 2.78
CA PRO A 350 21.69 -4.66 4.14
C PRO A 350 22.85 -3.65 4.19
N HIS A 351 23.42 -3.25 3.06
CA HIS A 351 24.63 -2.42 3.03
C HIS A 351 24.45 -1.11 3.80
N ALA A 352 25.38 -0.85 4.73
CA ALA A 352 25.44 0.31 5.62
C ALA A 352 24.25 0.48 6.59
N LYS A 353 23.24 -0.40 6.54
CA LYS A 353 22.00 -0.31 7.33
C LYS A 353 22.05 -1.20 8.56
N THR A 354 21.32 -0.81 9.60
CA THR A 354 21.11 -1.63 10.80
C THR A 354 19.77 -2.35 10.70
N ILE A 355 19.76 -3.65 10.98
CA ILE A 355 18.56 -4.49 11.02
C ILE A 355 18.40 -5.02 12.43
N ALA A 356 17.23 -4.81 13.03
CA ALA A 356 16.93 -5.23 14.40
C ALA A 356 15.42 -5.28 14.64
N SER A 357 15.02 -5.64 15.86
CA SER A 357 13.63 -5.68 16.29
C SER A 357 13.48 -5.20 17.73
N GLU A 358 12.35 -4.59 18.04
CA GLU A 358 12.00 -4.12 19.38
C GLU A 358 10.56 -4.50 19.72
N GLU A 359 10.26 -4.72 21.00
CA GLU A 359 8.89 -4.91 21.46
C GLU A 359 8.10 -3.59 21.39
N ILE A 360 6.84 -3.66 21.01
CA ILE A 360 5.94 -2.52 20.90
C ILE A 360 4.53 -2.91 21.38
N SER A 361 3.83 -1.97 22.04
CA SER A 361 2.43 -2.18 22.42
C SER A 361 1.52 -1.78 21.27
N ARG A 362 0.76 -2.74 20.72
CA ARG A 362 -0.17 -2.57 19.59
C ARG A 362 -1.42 -3.40 19.80
N SER A 363 -2.59 -2.96 19.35
CA SER A 363 -3.82 -3.78 19.39
C SER A 363 -4.13 -4.39 20.77
N LYS A 364 -3.84 -3.64 21.85
CA LYS A 364 -3.96 -4.09 23.26
C LYS A 364 -3.13 -5.33 23.63
N GLN A 365 -2.06 -5.61 22.91
CA GLN A 365 -1.11 -6.66 23.18
C GLN A 365 0.32 -6.18 22.95
N VAL A 366 1.30 -7.02 23.30
CA VAL A 366 2.70 -6.79 22.93
C VAL A 366 2.97 -7.49 21.61
N GLU A 367 3.56 -6.76 20.68
CA GLU A 367 3.98 -7.23 19.36
C GLU A 367 5.45 -6.87 19.13
N TRP A 368 6.01 -7.32 18.01
CA TRP A 368 7.36 -6.99 17.59
C TRP A 368 7.33 -6.01 16.43
N ALA A 369 8.17 -4.97 16.51
CA ALA A 369 8.52 -4.10 15.41
C ALA A 369 9.89 -4.53 14.85
N ALA A 370 9.90 -5.26 13.75
CA ALA A 370 11.10 -5.56 12.98
C ALA A 370 11.40 -4.41 12.01
N TYR A 371 12.67 -4.01 11.89
CA TYR A 371 13.02 -2.85 11.09
C TYR A 371 14.41 -2.93 10.45
N GLN A 372 14.58 -2.13 9.39
CA GLN A 372 15.86 -1.72 8.85
C GLN A 372 15.98 -0.18 8.97
N THR A 373 17.12 0.34 9.40
CA THR A 373 17.34 1.78 9.62
C THR A 373 18.67 2.28 9.09
N GLN A 374 18.68 3.55 8.65
CA GLN A 374 19.86 4.29 8.22
C GLN A 374 19.85 5.70 8.82
N SER A 375 20.95 6.08 9.44
CA SER A 375 21.23 7.45 9.89
C SER A 375 22.40 8.01 9.08
N SER A 376 22.21 9.13 8.38
CA SER A 376 23.29 9.78 7.63
C SER A 376 23.02 11.27 7.41
N HIS A 377 24.07 11.99 7.03
CA HIS A 377 23.95 13.35 6.52
C HIS A 377 23.74 13.29 5.01
N TYR A 378 22.65 13.86 4.53
CA TYR A 378 22.29 13.89 3.11
C TYR A 378 22.32 15.31 2.57
N LYS A 379 22.64 15.44 1.28
CA LYS A 379 22.49 16.67 0.52
C LYS A 379 21.16 16.68 -0.22
N ALA A 380 20.61 17.87 -0.48
CA ALA A 380 19.48 18.01 -1.38
C ALA A 380 19.79 17.36 -2.75
N GLY A 381 18.87 16.52 -3.24
CA GLY A 381 19.02 15.72 -4.44
C GLY A 381 19.61 14.32 -4.21
N ASP A 382 20.15 14.02 -3.02
CA ASP A 382 20.58 12.67 -2.68
C ASP A 382 19.36 11.73 -2.60
N THR A 383 19.63 10.44 -2.79
CA THR A 383 18.63 9.37 -2.74
C THR A 383 19.05 8.27 -1.78
N GLU A 384 18.10 7.72 -1.04
CA GLU A 384 18.27 6.51 -0.20
C GLU A 384 17.21 5.47 -0.59
N VAL A 385 17.54 4.19 -0.46
CA VAL A 385 16.64 3.10 -0.85
C VAL A 385 16.58 2.00 0.20
N PHE A 386 15.37 1.51 0.48
CA PHE A 386 15.14 0.30 1.26
C PHE A 386 14.43 -0.71 0.36
N VAL A 387 14.85 -1.97 0.43
CA VAL A 387 14.24 -3.07 -0.31
C VAL A 387 13.81 -4.11 0.70
N THR A 388 12.55 -4.54 0.61
CA THR A 388 11.99 -5.58 1.46
C THR A 388 11.21 -6.57 0.63
N VAL A 389 11.49 -7.85 0.80
CA VAL A 389 10.71 -8.95 0.26
C VAL A 389 9.76 -9.43 1.35
N LEU A 390 8.46 -9.42 1.04
CA LEU A 390 7.39 -9.95 1.88
C LEU A 390 6.94 -11.28 1.26
N TYR A 391 7.41 -12.39 1.82
CA TYR A 391 7.16 -13.72 1.28
C TYR A 391 6.31 -14.55 2.25
N PRO A 392 5.00 -14.71 1.99
CA PRO A 392 4.17 -15.64 2.73
C PRO A 392 4.65 -17.08 2.56
N GLN A 393 4.89 -17.79 3.67
CA GLN A 393 5.36 -19.18 3.66
C GLN A 393 4.57 -20.03 4.66
N SER A 394 4.52 -21.34 4.41
CA SER A 394 3.92 -22.30 5.33
C SER A 394 4.70 -22.38 6.64
N ARG A 395 4.01 -22.35 7.78
CA ARG A 395 4.65 -22.56 9.10
C ARG A 395 5.19 -23.98 9.27
N GLN A 396 4.64 -24.96 8.56
CA GLN A 396 5.10 -26.35 8.62
C GLN A 396 6.44 -26.56 7.92
N ALA A 397 6.85 -25.63 7.06
CA ALA A 397 8.04 -25.73 6.23
C ALA A 397 8.78 -24.40 6.13
N ILE A 398 8.98 -23.72 7.27
CA ILE A 398 9.72 -22.45 7.33
C ILE A 398 11.15 -22.68 6.83
N ASN A 399 11.50 -22.02 5.72
CA ASN A 399 12.84 -22.11 5.13
C ASN A 399 13.26 -20.78 4.50
N PRO A 400 13.67 -19.79 5.32
CA PRO A 400 14.12 -18.48 4.84
C PRO A 400 15.28 -18.57 3.86
N GLU A 401 16.25 -19.47 4.09
CA GLU A 401 17.43 -19.64 3.24
C GLU A 401 17.09 -20.03 1.81
N ALA A 402 16.06 -20.86 1.61
CA ALA A 402 15.59 -21.23 0.28
C ALA A 402 15.06 -20.01 -0.51
N ILE A 403 14.47 -19.03 0.16
CA ILE A 403 13.97 -17.81 -0.47
C ILE A 403 15.10 -16.78 -0.65
N ARG A 404 15.93 -16.57 0.38
CA ARG A 404 17.09 -15.66 0.34
C ARG A 404 18.10 -16.02 -0.74
N SER A 405 18.27 -17.32 -1.02
CA SER A 405 19.17 -17.77 -2.10
C SER A 405 18.63 -17.48 -3.50
N ARG A 406 17.32 -17.24 -3.66
CA ARG A 406 16.63 -17.04 -4.94
C ARG A 406 16.37 -15.58 -5.28
N ILE A 407 16.21 -14.71 -4.29
CA ILE A 407 15.92 -13.29 -4.48
C ILE A 407 17.10 -12.48 -3.99
N LYS A 408 17.76 -11.73 -4.87
CA LYS A 408 18.96 -10.95 -4.53
C LYS A 408 18.96 -9.61 -5.22
N THR A 409 19.44 -8.58 -4.54
CA THR A 409 19.82 -7.34 -5.19
C THR A 409 21.07 -7.59 -6.05
N ILE A 410 21.07 -7.10 -7.28
CA ILE A 410 22.24 -7.13 -8.17
C ILE A 410 22.65 -5.71 -8.54
N SER A 411 23.91 -5.50 -8.94
CA SER A 411 24.40 -4.19 -9.33
C SER A 411 23.73 -3.71 -10.63
N GLY A 412 23.11 -2.54 -10.57
CA GLY A 412 22.66 -1.78 -11.75
C GLY A 412 23.66 -0.69 -12.14
N SER A 413 23.41 -0.03 -13.27
CA SER A 413 24.26 1.10 -13.75
C SER A 413 24.21 2.36 -12.89
N HIS A 414 23.15 2.55 -12.09
CA HIS A 414 22.89 3.78 -11.33
C HIS A 414 22.48 3.43 -9.88
N PRO A 415 23.44 3.08 -9.00
CA PRO A 415 23.16 2.76 -7.61
C PRO A 415 22.34 3.86 -6.92
N PHE A 416 21.39 3.48 -6.06
CA PHE A 416 20.45 4.36 -5.32
C PHE A 416 19.46 5.17 -6.16
N ARG A 417 19.72 5.37 -7.45
CA ARG A 417 18.79 5.98 -8.42
C ARG A 417 17.98 4.95 -9.19
N ALA A 418 18.39 3.69 -9.11
CA ALA A 418 17.64 2.54 -9.58
C ALA A 418 17.96 1.31 -8.72
N VAL A 419 16.98 0.42 -8.58
CA VAL A 419 17.07 -0.83 -7.84
C VAL A 419 16.87 -1.99 -8.79
N VAL A 420 17.68 -3.05 -8.62
CA VAL A 420 17.62 -4.25 -9.46
C VAL A 420 17.58 -5.48 -8.59
N LEU A 421 16.57 -6.33 -8.78
CA LEU A 421 16.50 -7.64 -8.15
C LEU A 421 16.55 -8.74 -9.21
N GLU A 422 17.37 -9.76 -8.96
CA GLU A 422 17.29 -11.06 -9.62
C GLU A 422 16.42 -11.99 -8.76
N ILE A 423 15.46 -12.66 -9.39
CA ILE A 423 14.50 -13.55 -8.75
C ILE A 423 14.49 -14.87 -9.50
N ARG A 424 14.93 -15.94 -8.84
CA ARG A 424 15.01 -17.29 -9.42
C ARG A 424 13.82 -18.13 -8.99
N HIS A 425 13.10 -18.66 -9.96
CA HIS A 425 11.99 -19.58 -9.71
C HIS A 425 12.04 -20.74 -10.71
N ASN A 426 12.25 -21.95 -10.22
CA ASN A 426 12.51 -23.14 -11.04
C ASN A 426 13.72 -22.92 -11.98
N ASP A 427 13.52 -23.12 -13.29
CA ASP A 427 14.52 -22.88 -14.33
C ASP A 427 14.52 -21.42 -14.85
N ASP A 428 13.59 -20.59 -14.40
CA ASP A 428 13.40 -19.23 -14.88
C ASP A 428 14.14 -18.21 -13.99
N VAL A 429 14.64 -17.15 -14.63
CA VAL A 429 15.28 -16.01 -13.95
C VAL A 429 14.54 -14.74 -14.31
N SER A 430 13.90 -14.14 -13.32
CA SER A 430 13.23 -12.85 -13.45
C SER A 430 14.14 -11.70 -13.01
N THR A 431 14.06 -10.58 -13.72
CA THR A 431 14.69 -9.31 -13.38
C THR A 431 13.61 -8.29 -13.05
N LEU A 432 13.67 -7.71 -11.85
CA LEU A 432 12.85 -6.57 -11.46
C LEU A 432 13.74 -5.32 -11.43
N GLY A 433 13.48 -4.37 -12.33
CA GLY A 433 14.12 -3.07 -12.39
C GLY A 433 13.16 -1.96 -11.95
N VAL A 434 13.57 -1.14 -10.98
CA VAL A 434 12.77 -0.02 -10.48
C VAL A 434 13.61 1.25 -10.53
N LYS A 435 13.21 2.22 -11.35
CA LYS A 435 13.85 3.54 -11.39
C LYS A 435 13.33 4.39 -10.23
N ILE A 436 14.23 4.97 -9.45
CA ILE A 436 13.89 5.82 -8.29
C ILE A 436 13.83 7.29 -8.72
N ASP A 437 14.79 7.76 -9.52
CA ASP A 437 14.78 9.12 -10.04
C ASP A 437 14.06 9.20 -11.39
N LEU A 438 12.77 9.51 -11.35
CA LEU A 438 11.91 9.61 -12.53
C LEU A 438 12.18 10.82 -13.42
N GLU A 439 13.05 11.74 -12.99
CA GLU A 439 13.38 12.93 -13.78
C GLU A 439 14.65 12.75 -14.62
N MET A 440 15.34 11.62 -14.48
CA MET A 440 16.63 11.35 -15.14
C MET A 440 16.57 11.46 -16.67
N ASP A 441 15.43 11.19 -17.28
CA ASP A 441 15.24 11.12 -18.73
C ASP A 441 14.70 12.41 -19.35
N ILE A 442 14.40 13.43 -18.54
CA ILE A 442 13.82 14.69 -18.98
C ILE A 442 14.91 15.71 -19.29
N ALA A 443 15.04 16.08 -20.57
CA ALA A 443 15.86 17.22 -20.97
C ALA A 443 15.14 18.53 -20.61
N ARG A 444 15.70 19.28 -19.64
CA ARG A 444 15.21 20.59 -19.20
C ARG A 444 15.95 21.70 -19.94
N GLU A 445 15.55 21.90 -21.19
CA GLU A 445 16.05 22.98 -22.05
C GLU A 445 15.03 24.13 -22.09
N ASN A 446 15.41 25.32 -22.58
CA ASN A 446 14.47 26.46 -22.75
C ASN A 446 13.57 26.29 -23.99
N ILE A 447 13.12 25.06 -24.21
CA ILE A 447 12.24 24.61 -25.28
C ILE A 447 11.22 23.64 -24.67
N ARG A 448 10.33 23.04 -25.47
CA ARG A 448 9.42 22.00 -24.96
C ARG A 448 10.22 20.87 -24.28
N PRO A 449 9.82 20.40 -23.08
CA PRO A 449 10.42 19.22 -22.44
C PRO A 449 10.36 17.99 -23.36
N ARG A 450 11.45 17.23 -23.40
CA ARG A 450 11.59 16.02 -24.22
C ARG A 450 12.18 14.88 -23.40
N TYR A 451 11.70 13.67 -23.67
CA TYR A 451 12.32 12.45 -23.18
C TYR A 451 13.51 12.09 -24.07
N LEU A 452 14.67 11.89 -23.46
CA LEU A 452 15.87 11.43 -24.15
C LEU A 452 16.34 10.12 -23.54
N TYR A 453 16.33 9.06 -24.35
CA TYR A 453 16.75 7.72 -23.92
C TYR A 453 18.14 7.72 -23.28
N ASP A 454 19.12 8.42 -23.87
CA ASP A 454 20.48 8.43 -23.36
C ASP A 454 20.65 9.11 -21.99
N LEU A 455 19.76 10.03 -21.63
CA LEU A 455 19.72 10.60 -20.28
C LEU A 455 19.09 9.63 -19.29
N GLY A 456 18.04 8.93 -19.74
CA GLY A 456 17.17 8.11 -18.90
C GLY A 456 17.56 6.66 -18.73
N LYS A 457 18.45 6.12 -19.56
CA LYS A 457 18.72 4.68 -19.63
C LYS A 457 19.41 4.17 -18.38
N VAL A 458 18.94 3.02 -17.91
CA VAL A 458 19.46 2.27 -16.77
C VAL A 458 19.66 0.82 -17.21
N ARG A 459 20.79 0.23 -16.82
CA ARG A 459 21.03 -1.21 -16.90
C ARG A 459 20.53 -1.94 -15.66
N TYR A 460 19.72 -2.95 -15.91
CA TYR A 460 19.14 -3.92 -14.98
C TYR A 460 19.66 -5.31 -15.35
N GLY A 461 20.89 -5.65 -14.94
CA GLY A 461 21.56 -6.88 -15.39
C GLY A 461 21.72 -6.92 -16.92
N ASP A 462 21.09 -7.90 -17.57
CA ASP A 462 21.12 -8.09 -19.02
C ASP A 462 20.21 -7.13 -19.80
N PHE A 463 19.40 -6.33 -19.11
CA PHE A 463 18.49 -5.35 -19.71
C PHE A 463 19.05 -3.93 -19.65
N GLU A 464 18.76 -3.13 -20.67
CA GLU A 464 18.98 -1.68 -20.68
C GLU A 464 17.69 -0.97 -21.12
N THR A 465 17.18 -0.07 -20.30
CA THR A 465 15.91 0.63 -20.59
C THR A 465 15.84 1.97 -19.87
N ASP A 466 15.06 2.90 -20.40
CA ASP A 466 14.66 4.13 -19.73
C ASP A 466 13.31 4.01 -19.01
N ALA A 467 12.75 2.80 -18.94
CA ALA A 467 11.50 2.54 -18.22
C ALA A 467 11.59 2.94 -16.74
N ASP A 468 10.46 3.39 -16.21
CA ASP A 468 10.31 3.69 -14.79
C ASP A 468 10.23 2.41 -13.95
N PHE A 469 9.74 1.34 -14.58
CA PHE A 469 9.58 0.00 -14.06
C PHE A 469 9.81 -1.03 -15.17
N LEU A 470 10.49 -2.12 -14.84
CA LEU A 470 10.69 -3.29 -15.69
C LEU A 470 10.50 -4.55 -14.85
N TYR A 471 9.69 -5.49 -15.32
CA TYR A 471 9.74 -6.88 -14.87
C TYR A 471 9.93 -7.77 -16.09
N ALA A 472 10.91 -8.67 -16.06
CA ALA A 472 11.19 -9.52 -17.19
C ALA A 472 11.62 -10.92 -16.75
N THR A 473 11.04 -11.95 -17.33
CA THR A 473 11.35 -13.36 -17.07
C THR A 473 12.08 -13.97 -18.26
N GLY A 474 13.35 -14.28 -18.05
CA GLY A 474 14.17 -15.04 -18.99
C GLY A 474 13.89 -16.53 -18.88
N ARG A 475 13.48 -17.13 -20.00
CA ARG A 475 13.27 -18.58 -20.18
C ARG A 475 14.29 -19.13 -21.17
N LYS A 476 14.40 -20.47 -21.28
CA LYS A 476 15.38 -21.14 -22.17
C LYS A 476 15.35 -20.65 -23.63
N THR A 477 14.18 -20.29 -24.16
CA THR A 477 14.01 -19.93 -25.58
C THR A 477 13.30 -18.59 -25.81
N SER A 478 12.95 -17.89 -24.75
CA SER A 478 12.19 -16.64 -24.85
C SER A 478 12.45 -15.73 -23.66
N VAL A 479 12.16 -14.45 -23.82
CA VAL A 479 12.08 -13.49 -22.74
C VAL A 479 10.69 -12.88 -22.76
N GLN A 480 9.98 -12.95 -21.64
CA GLN A 480 8.74 -12.24 -21.41
C GLN A 480 9.06 -10.99 -20.59
N TYR A 481 8.48 -9.84 -20.92
CA TYR A 481 8.70 -8.64 -20.13
C TYR A 481 7.50 -7.69 -20.14
N SER A 482 7.45 -6.87 -19.10
CA SER A 482 6.52 -5.76 -18.93
C SER A 482 7.34 -4.53 -18.50
N ALA A 483 7.10 -3.39 -19.14
CA ALA A 483 7.77 -2.13 -18.82
C ALA A 483 6.77 -0.98 -18.74
N SER A 484 6.96 -0.01 -17.83
CA SER A 484 6.12 1.20 -17.74
C SER A 484 6.89 2.48 -18.05
N ASN A 485 6.17 3.46 -18.61
CA ASN A 485 6.70 4.76 -19.03
C ASN A 485 8.04 4.60 -19.76
N VAL A 486 8.00 4.00 -20.94
CA VAL A 486 9.20 3.47 -21.63
C VAL A 486 9.34 4.00 -23.04
N LEU A 487 10.57 4.35 -23.44
CA LEU A 487 10.94 4.59 -24.83
C LEU A 487 11.56 3.36 -25.46
N ARG A 488 12.47 2.67 -24.77
CA ARG A 488 13.20 1.54 -25.37
C ARG A 488 13.54 0.48 -24.35
N VAL A 489 13.41 -0.78 -24.75
CA VAL A 489 13.88 -1.96 -23.99
C VAL A 489 14.88 -2.72 -24.84
N VAL A 490 16.08 -2.91 -24.29
CA VAL A 490 17.16 -3.68 -24.90
C VAL A 490 17.49 -4.86 -23.99
N TYR A 491 17.61 -6.06 -24.56
CA TYR A 491 18.02 -7.27 -23.86
C TYR A 491 19.23 -7.88 -24.56
N LYS A 492 20.36 -8.04 -23.85
CA LYS A 492 21.62 -8.57 -24.40
C LYS A 492 22.04 -7.92 -25.73
N GLY A 493 21.86 -6.60 -25.82
CA GLY A 493 22.18 -5.81 -27.01
C GLY A 493 21.15 -5.87 -28.15
N LYS A 494 20.10 -6.69 -28.05
CA LYS A 494 18.99 -6.73 -29.00
C LYS A 494 17.85 -5.81 -28.52
N THR A 495 17.45 -4.85 -29.34
CA THR A 495 16.25 -4.04 -29.09
C THR A 495 15.02 -4.92 -29.17
N LEU A 496 14.25 -4.96 -28.09
CA LEU A 496 12.97 -5.67 -28.03
C LEU A 496 11.82 -4.73 -28.41
N MET A 497 11.83 -3.51 -27.87
CA MET A 497 10.86 -2.46 -28.12
C MET A 497 11.54 -1.11 -28.21
N GLU A 498 11.06 -0.26 -29.12
CA GLU A 498 11.51 1.12 -29.28
C GLU A 498 10.36 2.00 -29.76
N ALA A 499 10.17 3.14 -29.10
CA ALA A 499 9.19 4.15 -29.47
C ALA A 499 9.60 4.83 -30.78
N LEU A 500 8.62 5.01 -31.67
CA LEU A 500 8.84 5.75 -32.90
C LEU A 500 8.88 7.27 -32.62
N PRO A 501 9.64 8.04 -33.42
CA PRO A 501 9.62 9.48 -33.34
C PRO A 501 8.21 10.04 -33.63
N ASN A 502 7.85 11.11 -32.95
CA ASN A 502 6.60 11.84 -33.14
C ASN A 502 6.89 13.34 -33.37
N THR A 503 6.00 14.00 -34.10
CA THR A 503 6.08 15.43 -34.38
C THR A 503 5.30 16.20 -33.33
N HIS A 504 5.95 17.21 -32.74
CA HIS A 504 5.37 18.04 -31.68
C HIS A 504 5.22 19.48 -32.17
N GLY A 505 3.98 19.90 -32.45
CA GLY A 505 3.69 21.23 -32.99
C GLY A 505 3.70 22.38 -31.97
N LEU A 506 3.41 22.11 -30.70
CA LEU A 506 3.41 23.16 -29.66
C LEU A 506 4.83 23.38 -29.13
N GLN A 507 5.48 24.47 -29.56
CA GLN A 507 6.79 24.93 -29.10
C GLN A 507 6.66 26.27 -28.36
N LEU A 508 7.30 26.38 -27.18
CA LEU A 508 7.25 27.58 -26.33
C LEU A 508 7.96 28.79 -26.95
N ASP A 509 8.94 28.55 -27.82
CA ASP A 509 9.72 29.58 -28.48
C ASP A 509 9.11 30.04 -29.82
N GLY A 510 7.91 29.56 -30.16
CA GLY A 510 7.21 29.89 -31.41
C GLY A 510 7.86 29.31 -32.67
N THR A 511 8.84 28.41 -32.54
CA THR A 511 9.50 27.76 -33.68
C THR A 511 8.62 26.69 -34.32
N SER A 512 9.05 26.20 -35.49
CA SER A 512 8.39 25.11 -36.22
C SER A 512 8.34 23.82 -35.40
N GLU A 513 7.50 22.88 -35.86
CA GLU A 513 7.36 21.57 -35.25
C GLU A 513 8.71 20.86 -35.10
N ARG A 514 8.87 20.10 -34.01
CA ARG A 514 10.09 19.34 -33.71
C ARG A 514 9.78 17.87 -33.56
N VAL A 515 10.72 17.05 -34.03
CA VAL A 515 10.69 15.61 -33.80
C VAL A 515 11.17 15.32 -32.37
N GLY A 516 10.41 14.49 -31.65
CA GLY A 516 10.74 14.01 -30.31
C GLY A 516 10.16 12.62 -30.07
N TYR A 517 10.26 12.14 -28.83
CA TYR A 517 9.72 10.85 -28.44
C TYR A 517 8.71 11.01 -27.31
N VAL A 518 7.72 10.12 -27.28
CA VAL A 518 6.73 10.03 -26.21
C VAL A 518 6.85 8.64 -25.59
N LYS A 519 6.92 8.59 -24.26
CA LYS A 519 6.93 7.33 -23.52
C LYS A 519 5.61 6.58 -23.70
N TRP A 520 5.70 5.28 -23.98
CA TRP A 520 4.57 4.38 -23.87
C TRP A 520 4.22 4.20 -22.41
N ARG A 521 2.94 4.35 -22.07
CA ARG A 521 2.45 4.23 -20.69
C ARG A 521 2.85 2.89 -20.07
N PHE A 522 2.66 1.81 -20.82
CA PHE A 522 3.25 0.50 -20.55
C PHE A 522 3.35 -0.32 -21.85
N TRP A 523 4.15 -1.38 -21.82
CA TRP A 523 4.30 -2.36 -22.89
C TRP A 523 4.53 -3.75 -22.29
N GLU A 524 3.92 -4.78 -22.88
CA GLU A 524 4.13 -6.19 -22.51
C GLU A 524 4.35 -7.03 -23.77
N ASP A 525 5.36 -7.89 -23.76
CA ASP A 525 5.66 -8.74 -24.91
C ASP A 525 6.42 -10.02 -24.53
N ILE A 526 6.43 -10.98 -25.46
CA ILE A 526 7.22 -12.21 -25.40
C ILE A 526 8.07 -12.27 -26.67
N HIS A 527 9.40 -12.16 -26.51
CA HIS A 527 10.33 -12.31 -27.63
C HIS A 527 10.98 -13.69 -27.63
N SER A 528 11.06 -14.32 -28.81
CA SER A 528 11.88 -15.50 -29.00
C SER A 528 13.38 -15.13 -29.02
N LEU A 529 14.18 -15.96 -28.35
CA LEU A 529 15.65 -15.86 -28.33
C LEU A 529 16.31 -16.67 -29.45
N ARG A 530 15.52 -17.29 -30.34
CA ARG A 530 16.00 -18.00 -31.52
C ARG A 530 16.34 -17.07 -32.67
#